data_AF-A0A8S1X955-F1
#
_entry.id   AF-A0A8S1X955-F1
#
_cell.length_a   1.000
_cell.length_b   1.000
_cell.length_c   1.000
_cell.angle_alpha   90.00
_cell.angle_beta   90.00
_cell.angle_gamma   90.00
#
_symmetry.space_group_name_H-M   'P 1'
#
loop_
_entity.id
_entity.type
_entity.pdbx_description
1 polymer ?
#
loop_
_entity_poly.entity_id
_entity_poly.type
_entity_poly.pdbx_seq_one_letter_code
_entity_poly.pdbx_strand_id
1 'polypeptide(L)'
;MEKTVIIIIMTYFQTNIFVKASLLRLCLLLYQLYAVKQKPHILNNLNELDVSTGQICSIATFLATIKYISEFQNKSTSVVIEMILVLLCLKLSYPFVIDLLRVYYKKYKILLLSNLYDALKIINCNLSLTLYINRKLNLMKQREQKLKTNLIKLGIHLLQMSKFKQNHKNLS
;
A
#
# COMPACT_ATOMS: atom_id res chain seq x y z
N MET A 1 -18.29 17.86 15.45
CA MET A 1 -19.52 17.17 14.99
C MET A 1 -19.27 15.72 14.56
N GLU A 2 -18.13 15.39 13.92
CA GLU A 2 -17.85 14.05 13.36
C GLU A 2 -17.86 12.90 14.40
N LYS A 3 -17.27 13.11 15.58
CA LYS A 3 -17.23 12.10 16.65
C LYS A 3 -18.62 11.83 17.25
N THR A 4 -19.51 12.82 17.24
CA THR A 4 -20.83 12.75 17.87
C THR A 4 -21.78 11.84 17.08
N VAL A 5 -21.69 11.84 15.75
CA VAL A 5 -22.51 10.97 14.89
C VAL A 5 -22.15 9.49 15.10
N ILE A 6 -20.85 9.16 15.20
CA ILE A 6 -20.38 7.79 15.45
C ILE A 6 -20.86 7.30 16.83
N ILE A 7 -20.83 8.17 17.84
CA ILE A 7 -21.29 7.86 19.19
C ILE A 7 -22.81 7.60 19.20
N ILE A 8 -23.60 8.42 18.48
CA ILE A 8 -25.06 8.27 18.36
C ILE A 8 -25.41 6.96 17.64
N ILE A 9 -24.73 6.62 16.55
CA ILE A 9 -24.93 5.33 15.84
C ILE A 9 -24.59 4.14 16.74
N MET A 10 -23.52 4.26 17.54
CA MET A 10 -23.11 3.22 18.49
C MET A 10 -24.12 3.01 19.63
N THR A 11 -24.79 4.06 20.09
CA THR A 11 -25.75 4.02 21.21
C THR A 11 -27.17 3.69 20.80
N TYR A 12 -27.67 4.17 19.65
CA TYR A 12 -29.08 4.00 19.26
C TYR A 12 -29.41 2.62 18.66
N PHE A 13 -28.43 1.91 18.08
CA PHE A 13 -28.63 0.60 17.44
C PHE A 13 -28.03 -0.56 18.25
N GLN A 14 -28.30 -0.58 19.56
CA GLN A 14 -27.78 -1.61 20.46
C GLN A 14 -28.32 -3.02 20.13
N THR A 15 -29.55 -3.10 19.64
CA THR A 15 -30.27 -4.36 19.35
C THR A 15 -30.19 -4.80 17.89
N ASN A 16 -29.87 -3.92 16.95
CA ASN A 16 -29.89 -4.22 15.52
C ASN A 16 -28.49 -4.08 14.90
N ILE A 17 -27.68 -5.13 15.12
CA ILE A 17 -26.26 -5.23 14.70
C ILE A 17 -26.09 -4.94 13.20
N PHE A 18 -27.08 -5.34 12.38
CA PHE A 18 -27.09 -5.14 10.94
C PHE A 18 -27.13 -3.66 10.53
N VAL A 19 -28.03 -2.89 11.12
CA VAL A 19 -28.18 -1.45 10.82
C VAL A 19 -26.97 -0.68 11.34
N LYS A 20 -26.46 -1.06 12.52
CA LYS A 20 -25.24 -0.49 13.11
C LYS A 20 -24.02 -0.70 12.22
N ALA A 21 -23.78 -1.92 11.75
CA ALA A 21 -22.65 -2.23 10.86
C ALA A 21 -22.76 -1.50 9.51
N SER A 22 -23.97 -1.44 8.93
CA SER A 22 -24.21 -0.77 7.66
C SER A 22 -24.05 0.74 7.74
N LEU A 23 -24.56 1.39 8.80
CA LEU A 23 -24.39 2.84 9.02
C LEU A 23 -22.95 3.20 9.33
N LEU A 24 -22.24 2.40 10.13
CA LEU A 24 -20.83 2.64 10.42
C LEU A 24 -20.00 2.58 9.13
N ARG A 25 -20.31 1.61 8.26
CA ARG A 25 -19.65 1.42 6.98
C ARG A 25 -19.97 2.54 5.99
N LEU A 26 -21.21 3.05 5.98
CA LEU A 26 -21.61 4.22 5.20
C LEU A 26 -20.88 5.49 5.68
N CYS A 27 -20.77 5.69 7.00
CA CYS A 27 -19.98 6.79 7.59
C CYS A 27 -18.50 6.70 7.21
N LEU A 28 -17.90 5.51 7.23
CA LEU A 28 -16.52 5.28 6.80
C LEU A 28 -16.32 5.55 5.31
N LEU A 29 -17.26 5.16 4.46
CA LEU A 29 -17.24 5.43 3.02
C LEU A 29 -17.34 6.93 2.73
N LEU A 30 -18.24 7.63 3.42
CA LEU A 30 -18.38 9.08 3.32
C LEU A 30 -17.11 9.81 3.81
N TYR A 31 -16.51 9.32 4.91
CA TYR A 31 -15.26 9.85 5.43
C TYR A 31 -14.10 9.66 4.44
N GLN A 32 -13.99 8.49 3.81
CA GLN A 32 -13.00 8.22 2.77
C GLN A 32 -13.20 9.12 1.55
N LEU A 33 -14.43 9.28 1.05
CA LEU A 33 -14.77 10.22 -0.03
C LEU A 33 -14.40 11.67 0.31
N TYR A 34 -14.58 12.06 1.57
CA TYR A 34 -14.23 13.39 2.04
C TYR A 34 -12.71 13.57 2.17
N ALA A 35 -11.99 12.55 2.66
CA ALA A 35 -10.53 12.53 2.74
C ALA A 35 -9.88 12.61 1.35
N VAL A 36 -10.45 11.94 0.33
CA VAL A 36 -9.99 12.04 -1.07
C VAL A 36 -10.02 13.49 -1.57
N LYS A 37 -11.08 14.24 -1.22
CA LYS A 37 -11.24 15.65 -1.62
C LYS A 37 -10.27 16.58 -0.91
N GLN A 38 -9.89 16.28 0.34
CA GLN A 38 -8.95 17.10 1.10
C GLN A 38 -7.48 16.85 0.75
N LYS A 39 -7.13 15.76 0.05
CA LYS A 39 -5.74 15.39 -0.30
C LYS A 39 -4.78 15.58 0.89
N PRO A 40 -4.95 14.81 1.98
CA PRO A 40 -4.23 15.03 3.23
C PRO A 40 -2.70 14.93 3.08
N HIS A 41 -2.21 14.23 2.06
CA HIS A 41 -0.79 14.16 1.75
C HIS A 41 -0.39 15.06 0.56
N ILE A 42 0.74 15.74 0.71
CA ILE A 42 1.40 16.55 -0.34
C ILE A 42 1.84 15.66 -1.53
N LEU A 43 2.12 14.38 -1.28
CA LEU A 43 2.48 13.41 -2.30
C LEU A 43 1.24 12.67 -2.82
N ASN A 44 0.94 12.84 -4.11
CA ASN A 44 -0.25 12.27 -4.74
C ASN A 44 -0.32 10.73 -4.62
N ASN A 45 0.83 10.05 -4.70
CA ASN A 45 0.91 8.58 -4.57
C ASN A 45 0.49 8.07 -3.18
N LEU A 46 0.68 8.87 -2.13
CA LEU A 46 0.24 8.48 -0.77
C LEU A 46 -1.27 8.62 -0.62
N ASN A 47 -1.87 9.63 -1.27
CA ASN A 47 -3.32 9.76 -1.31
C ASN A 47 -3.97 8.61 -2.10
N GLU A 48 -3.41 8.22 -3.25
CA GLU A 48 -3.92 7.05 -4.02
C GLU A 48 -3.80 5.74 -3.24
N LEU A 49 -2.70 5.59 -2.49
CA LEU A 49 -2.51 4.42 -1.62
C LEU A 49 -3.55 4.39 -0.50
N ASP A 50 -3.82 5.52 0.15
CA ASP A 50 -4.79 5.61 1.25
C ASP A 50 -6.24 5.38 0.78
N VAL A 51 -6.56 5.84 -0.43
CA VAL A 51 -7.86 5.57 -1.06
C VAL A 51 -8.02 4.08 -1.39
N SER A 52 -6.98 3.46 -1.96
CA SER A 52 -7.04 2.04 -2.33
C SER A 52 -7.08 1.11 -1.11
N THR A 53 -6.27 1.36 -0.07
CA THR A 53 -6.35 0.63 1.20
C THR A 53 -7.69 0.86 1.89
N GLY A 54 -8.22 2.09 1.80
CA GLY A 54 -9.53 2.43 2.30
C GLY A 54 -10.67 1.65 1.64
N GLN A 55 -10.65 1.53 0.31
CA GLN A 55 -11.61 0.73 -0.44
C GLN A 55 -11.51 -0.76 -0.10
N ILE A 56 -10.29 -1.30 0.03
CA ILE A 56 -10.07 -2.71 0.44
C ILE A 56 -10.64 -2.95 1.84
N CYS A 57 -10.41 -2.04 2.79
CA CYS A 57 -10.98 -2.11 4.13
C CYS A 57 -12.51 -2.10 4.09
N SER A 58 -13.11 -1.20 3.28
CA SER A 58 -14.56 -1.12 3.11
C SER A 58 -15.15 -2.41 2.53
N ILE A 59 -14.50 -2.98 1.51
CA ILE A 59 -14.88 -4.26 0.89
C ILE A 59 -14.75 -5.42 1.88
N ALA A 60 -13.65 -5.51 2.64
CA ALA A 60 -13.44 -6.55 3.65
C ALA A 60 -14.50 -6.48 4.76
N THR A 61 -14.83 -5.27 5.21
CA THR A 61 -15.89 -5.06 6.20
C THR A 61 -17.24 -5.46 5.61
N PHE A 62 -17.51 -5.13 4.34
CA PHE A 62 -18.72 -5.54 3.62
C PHE A 62 -18.87 -7.06 3.53
N LEU A 63 -17.80 -7.76 3.18
CA LEU A 63 -17.75 -9.24 3.21
C LEU A 63 -18.05 -9.79 4.60
N ALA A 64 -17.45 -9.25 5.65
CA ALA A 64 -17.66 -9.73 7.02
C ALA A 64 -19.14 -9.64 7.44
N THR A 65 -19.85 -8.61 6.99
CA THR A 65 -21.30 -8.51 7.25
C THR A 65 -22.15 -9.39 6.37
N ILE A 66 -21.79 -9.58 5.09
CA ILE A 66 -22.51 -10.56 4.27
C ILE A 66 -22.35 -11.95 4.89
N LYS A 67 -21.14 -12.36 5.26
CA LYS A 67 -20.88 -13.61 5.96
C LYS A 67 -21.76 -13.77 7.21
N TYR A 68 -21.81 -12.74 8.06
CA TYR A 68 -22.65 -12.75 9.26
C TYR A 68 -24.15 -12.93 8.95
N ILE A 69 -24.67 -12.26 7.93
CA ILE A 69 -26.07 -12.41 7.47
C ILE A 69 -26.31 -13.82 6.94
N SER A 70 -25.31 -14.32 6.21
CA SER A 70 -25.34 -15.61 5.56
C SER A 70 -25.31 -16.78 6.55
N GLU A 71 -24.65 -16.61 7.70
CA GLU A 71 -24.72 -17.55 8.85
C GLU A 71 -26.11 -17.59 9.49
N PHE A 72 -26.91 -16.53 9.37
CA PHE A 72 -28.29 -16.44 9.86
C PHE A 72 -29.35 -16.91 8.84
N GLN A 73 -28.99 -17.08 7.56
CA GLN A 73 -29.86 -17.53 6.48
C GLN A 73 -29.46 -18.94 5.97
N ASN A 74 -30.28 -19.56 5.13
CA ASN A 74 -30.10 -20.95 4.67
C ASN A 74 -28.65 -21.30 4.24
N LYS A 75 -28.09 -22.36 4.86
CA LYS A 75 -26.68 -22.80 4.73
C LYS A 75 -26.20 -22.98 3.29
N SER A 76 -27.04 -23.44 2.37
CA SER A 76 -26.63 -23.83 1.01
C SER A 76 -26.36 -22.64 0.10
N THR A 77 -27.24 -21.64 0.10
CA THR A 77 -27.08 -20.39 -0.67
C THR A 77 -25.96 -19.52 -0.09
N SER A 78 -25.70 -19.64 1.20
CA SER A 78 -24.65 -18.91 1.90
C SER A 78 -23.25 -19.21 1.36
N VAL A 79 -22.92 -20.50 1.19
CA VAL A 79 -21.58 -20.95 0.81
C VAL A 79 -21.21 -20.51 -0.61
N VAL A 80 -22.18 -20.52 -1.54
CA VAL A 80 -21.95 -20.10 -2.93
C VAL A 80 -21.68 -18.59 -3.01
N ILE A 81 -22.43 -17.79 -2.26
CA ILE A 81 -22.25 -16.33 -2.20
C ILE A 81 -20.90 -15.99 -1.55
N GLU A 82 -20.52 -16.68 -0.47
CA GLU A 82 -19.20 -16.53 0.16
C GLU A 82 -18.06 -16.87 -0.81
N MET A 83 -18.14 -17.97 -1.57
CA MET A 83 -17.11 -18.34 -2.54
C MET A 83 -16.95 -17.32 -3.66
N ILE A 84 -18.07 -16.80 -4.21
CA ILE A 84 -18.04 -15.75 -5.23
C ILE A 84 -17.43 -14.46 -4.65
N LEU A 85 -17.75 -14.11 -3.41
CA LEU A 85 -17.21 -12.93 -2.73
C LEU A 85 -15.72 -13.06 -2.46
N VAL A 86 -15.23 -14.21 -2.01
CA VAL A 86 -13.79 -14.47 -1.83
C VAL A 86 -13.04 -14.34 -3.15
N LEU A 87 -13.59 -14.91 -4.24
CA LEU A 87 -13.04 -14.76 -5.59
C LEU A 87 -13.00 -13.31 -6.06
N LEU A 88 -14.07 -12.54 -5.80
CA LEU A 88 -14.11 -11.11 -6.13
C LEU A 88 -13.05 -10.33 -5.34
N CYS A 89 -12.91 -10.64 -4.06
CA CYS A 89 -11.96 -10.00 -3.16
C CYS A 89 -10.51 -10.30 -3.56
N LEU A 90 -10.20 -11.54 -3.94
CA LEU A 90 -8.90 -11.92 -4.50
C LEU A 90 -8.62 -11.18 -5.83
N LYS A 91 -9.61 -11.07 -6.72
CA LYS A 91 -9.46 -10.37 -8.00
C LYS A 91 -9.22 -8.87 -7.83
N LEU A 92 -9.92 -8.23 -6.87
CA LEU A 92 -9.76 -6.81 -6.54
C LEU A 92 -8.44 -6.52 -5.81
N SER A 93 -7.99 -7.42 -4.94
CA SER A 93 -6.73 -7.26 -4.20
C SER A 93 -5.49 -7.66 -5.01
N TYR A 94 -5.63 -8.47 -6.06
CA TYR A 94 -4.53 -8.91 -6.93
C TYR A 94 -3.61 -7.79 -7.45
N PRO A 95 -4.12 -6.70 -8.08
CA PRO A 95 -3.26 -5.61 -8.57
C PRO A 95 -2.46 -4.96 -7.42
N PHE A 96 -3.08 -4.81 -6.26
CA PHE A 96 -2.44 -4.24 -5.08
C PHE A 96 -1.35 -5.15 -4.52
N VAL A 97 -1.61 -6.46 -4.41
CA VAL A 97 -0.61 -7.44 -3.96
C VAL A 97 0.58 -7.45 -4.91
N ILE A 98 0.35 -7.36 -6.23
CA ILE A 98 1.43 -7.25 -7.22
C ILE A 98 2.23 -5.97 -7.03
N ASP A 99 1.59 -4.82 -6.88
CA ASP A 99 2.30 -3.55 -6.76
C ASP A 99 3.11 -3.50 -5.45
N LEU A 100 2.55 -4.04 -4.37
CA LEU A 100 3.26 -4.19 -3.10
C LEU A 100 4.44 -5.15 -3.24
N LEU A 101 4.24 -6.31 -3.88
CA LEU A 101 5.33 -7.24 -4.21
C LEU A 101 6.39 -6.58 -5.09
N ARG A 102 6.01 -5.75 -6.06
CA ARG A 102 6.93 -5.05 -6.96
C ARG A 102 7.79 -4.05 -6.20
N VAL A 103 7.19 -3.26 -5.31
CA VAL A 103 7.92 -2.30 -4.45
C VAL A 103 8.87 -3.02 -3.50
N TYR A 104 8.39 -4.07 -2.84
CA TYR A 104 9.23 -4.90 -1.97
C TYR A 104 10.34 -5.58 -2.76
N TYR A 105 10.04 -6.17 -3.91
CA TYR A 105 11.03 -6.78 -4.78
C TYR A 105 12.09 -5.75 -5.18
N LYS A 106 11.71 -4.53 -5.58
CA LYS A 106 12.67 -3.47 -5.92
C LYS A 106 13.60 -3.12 -4.75
N LYS A 107 13.09 -3.10 -3.51
CA LYS A 107 13.86 -2.81 -2.29
C LYS A 107 14.77 -3.97 -1.88
N TYR A 108 14.28 -5.20 -1.94
CA TYR A 108 14.97 -6.39 -1.43
C TYR A 108 15.75 -7.16 -2.49
N LYS A 109 15.65 -6.81 -3.79
CA LYS A 109 16.33 -7.51 -4.89
C LYS A 109 17.84 -7.65 -4.67
N ILE A 110 18.50 -6.61 -4.18
CA ILE A 110 19.96 -6.64 -3.94
C ILE A 110 20.30 -7.55 -2.76
N LEU A 111 19.49 -7.53 -1.69
CA LEU A 111 19.66 -8.39 -0.53
C LEU A 111 19.43 -9.87 -0.90
N LEU A 112 18.36 -10.16 -1.65
CA LEU A 112 18.07 -11.50 -2.17
C LEU A 112 19.20 -12.02 -3.07
N LEU A 113 19.73 -11.18 -3.96
CA LEU A 113 20.86 -11.57 -4.83
C LEU A 113 22.13 -11.83 -4.02
N SER A 114 22.36 -11.07 -2.94
CA SER A 114 23.48 -11.28 -2.02
C SER A 114 23.36 -12.61 -1.30
N ASN A 115 22.20 -12.89 -0.70
CA ASN A 115 21.95 -14.15 0.00
C ASN A 115 22.03 -15.36 -0.95
N LEU A 116 21.57 -15.21 -2.19
CA LEU A 116 21.72 -16.24 -3.23
C LEU A 116 23.19 -16.48 -3.58
N TYR A 117 24.00 -15.42 -3.69
CA TYR A 117 25.44 -15.56 -3.91
C TYR A 117 26.13 -16.27 -2.75
N ASP A 118 25.79 -15.91 -1.51
CA ASP A 118 26.35 -16.54 -0.31
C ASP A 118 25.94 -18.02 -0.21
N ALA A 119 24.69 -18.35 -0.50
CA ALA A 119 24.20 -19.73 -0.57
C ALA A 119 24.90 -20.54 -1.68
N LEU A 120 25.07 -19.97 -2.87
CA LEU A 120 25.77 -20.63 -3.99
C LEU A 120 27.25 -20.85 -3.71
N LYS A 121 27.88 -19.93 -2.97
CA LYS A 121 29.26 -20.07 -2.49
C LYS A 121 29.39 -21.23 -1.49
N ILE A 122 28.41 -21.40 -0.59
CA ILE A 122 28.37 -22.53 0.35
C ILE A 122 28.18 -23.87 -0.37
N ILE A 123 27.32 -23.91 -1.39
CA ILE A 123 27.03 -25.13 -2.17
C ILE A 123 28.17 -25.48 -3.15
N ASN A 124 29.21 -24.64 -3.24
CA ASN A 124 30.35 -24.82 -4.15
C ASN A 124 29.91 -24.98 -5.61
N CYS A 125 28.81 -24.30 -5.98
CA CYS A 125 28.23 -24.40 -7.31
C CYS A 125 29.16 -23.76 -8.35
N ASN A 126 29.36 -24.48 -9.46
CA ASN A 126 30.21 -24.18 -10.62
C ASN A 126 30.62 -22.70 -10.78
N LEU A 127 31.94 -22.51 -10.95
CA LEU A 127 32.64 -21.21 -11.01
C LEU A 127 31.95 -20.15 -11.90
N SER A 128 31.37 -20.57 -13.05
CA SER A 128 30.78 -19.67 -14.05
C SER A 128 29.50 -18.98 -13.59
N LEU A 129 28.61 -19.69 -12.89
CA LEU A 129 27.32 -19.16 -12.42
C LEU A 129 27.53 -18.20 -11.25
N THR A 130 28.44 -18.57 -10.35
CA THR A 130 28.88 -17.77 -9.21
C THR A 130 29.57 -16.47 -9.68
N LEU A 131 30.43 -16.54 -10.71
CA LEU A 131 31.04 -15.36 -11.32
C LEU A 131 30.01 -14.46 -12.02
N TYR A 132 29.04 -15.03 -12.72
CA TYR A 132 27.97 -14.27 -13.38
C TYR A 132 27.11 -13.50 -12.37
N ILE A 133 26.70 -14.16 -11.28
CA ILE A 133 25.90 -13.54 -10.21
C ILE A 133 26.71 -12.44 -9.51
N ASN A 134 28.00 -12.68 -9.22
CA ASN A 134 28.88 -11.67 -8.62
C ASN A 134 29.05 -10.43 -9.51
N ARG A 135 29.30 -10.61 -10.82
CA ARG A 135 29.37 -9.50 -11.79
C ARG A 135 28.07 -8.69 -11.81
N LYS A 136 26.93 -9.39 -11.85
CA LYS A 136 25.60 -8.76 -11.87
C LYS A 136 25.30 -7.99 -10.58
N LEU A 137 25.72 -8.53 -9.43
CA LEU A 137 25.58 -7.91 -8.12
C LEU A 137 26.43 -6.65 -8.00
N ASN A 138 27.70 -6.69 -8.44
CA ASN A 138 28.59 -5.52 -8.46
C ASN A 138 28.06 -4.41 -9.37
N LEU A 139 27.57 -4.75 -10.56
CA LEU A 139 26.94 -3.78 -11.47
C LEU A 139 25.72 -3.09 -10.83
N MET A 140 24.87 -3.84 -10.10
CA MET A 140 23.72 -3.25 -9.41
C MET A 140 24.16 -2.32 -8.26
N LYS A 141 25.14 -2.73 -7.44
CA LYS A 141 25.69 -1.89 -6.36
C LYS A 141 26.28 -0.59 -6.89
N GLN A 142 27.05 -0.65 -7.99
CA GLN A 142 27.62 0.54 -8.62
C GLN A 142 26.55 1.49 -9.15
N ARG A 143 25.48 0.97 -9.78
CA ARG A 143 24.36 1.80 -10.25
C ARG A 143 23.64 2.49 -9.09
N GLU A 144 23.44 1.79 -7.98
CA GLU A 144 22.81 2.37 -6.79
C GLU A 144 23.67 3.48 -6.17
N GLN A 145 24.99 3.28 -6.09
CA GLN A 145 25.93 4.31 -5.64
C GLN A 145 25.91 5.55 -6.54
N LYS A 146 25.90 5.36 -7.87
CA LYS A 146 25.79 6.47 -8.84
C LYS A 146 24.47 7.25 -8.69
N LEU A 147 23.37 6.55 -8.44
CA LEU A 147 22.08 7.19 -8.17
C LEU A 147 22.13 8.01 -6.88
N LYS A 148 22.71 7.49 -5.80
CA LYS A 148 22.85 8.22 -4.52
C LYS A 148 23.70 9.47 -4.69
N THR A 149 24.85 9.38 -5.37
CA THR A 149 25.70 10.55 -5.60
C THR A 149 25.02 11.59 -6.50
N ASN A 150 24.30 11.16 -7.52
CA ASN A 150 23.52 12.07 -8.38
C ASN A 150 22.39 12.77 -7.62
N LEU A 151 21.68 12.06 -6.72
CA LEU A 151 20.65 12.67 -5.88
C LEU A 151 21.23 13.69 -4.90
N ILE A 152 22.39 13.41 -4.31
CA ILE A 152 23.09 14.38 -3.44
C ILE A 152 23.49 15.62 -4.24
N LYS A 153 24.08 15.44 -5.43
CA LYS A 153 24.43 16.57 -6.32
C LYS A 153 23.21 17.40 -6.69
N LEU A 154 22.10 16.75 -7.04
CA LEU A 154 20.83 17.41 -7.34
C LEU A 154 20.30 18.19 -6.13
N GLY A 155 20.36 17.60 -4.94
CA GLY A 155 19.96 18.26 -3.69
C GLY A 155 20.78 19.52 -3.40
N ILE A 156 22.10 19.45 -3.57
CA ILE A 156 23.00 20.62 -3.42
C ILE A 156 22.64 21.70 -4.44
N HIS A 157 22.42 21.33 -5.69
CA HIS A 157 22.07 22.27 -6.75
C HIS A 157 20.72 22.97 -6.50
N LEU A 158 19.72 22.22 -6.04
CA LEU A 158 18.40 22.77 -5.66
C LEU A 158 18.50 23.74 -4.48
N LEU A 159 19.34 23.43 -3.48
CA LEU A 159 19.59 24.33 -2.35
C LEU A 159 20.34 25.61 -2.75
N GLN A 160 21.26 25.51 -3.71
CA GLN A 160 21.94 26.70 -4.25
C GLN A 160 20.96 27.58 -5.03
N MET A 161 20.12 26.97 -5.88
CA MET A 161 19.07 27.69 -6.62
C MET A 161 18.05 28.37 -5.69
N SER A 162 17.63 27.72 -4.59
CA SER A 162 16.69 28.31 -3.65
C SER A 162 17.28 29.54 -2.94
N LYS A 163 18.55 29.46 -2.49
CA LYS A 163 19.28 30.60 -1.90
C LYS A 163 19.45 31.75 -2.88
N PHE A 164 19.77 31.46 -4.14
CA PHE A 164 19.92 32.48 -5.18
C PHE A 164 18.61 33.24 -5.43
N LYS A 165 17.48 32.54 -5.53
CA LYS A 165 16.15 33.17 -5.66
C LYS A 165 15.76 34.03 -4.46
N GLN A 166 16.16 33.64 -3.25
CA GLN A 166 15.84 34.39 -2.04
C GLN A 166 16.67 35.67 -1.91
N ASN A 167 17.95 35.64 -2.28
CA ASN A 167 18.80 36.83 -2.31
C ASN A 167 18.30 37.85 -3.35
N HIS A 168 17.84 37.39 -4.53
CA HIS A 168 17.30 38.28 -5.56
C HIS A 168 16.00 38.99 -5.16
N LYS A 169 15.18 38.37 -4.30
CA LYS A 169 13.95 38.98 -3.75
C LYS A 169 14.20 40.01 -2.66
N ASN A 170 15.34 39.95 -1.98
CA ASN A 170 15.71 40.93 -0.94
C ASN A 170 16.41 42.17 -1.50
N LEU A 171 16.80 42.13 -2.78
CA LEU A 171 17.43 43.23 -3.52
C LEU A 171 16.45 44.01 -4.40
N SER A 172 15.19 43.58 -4.47
CA SER A 172 14.06 44.24 -5.15
C SER A 172 13.09 44.81 -4.13
#